data_AF-A0A1S9IHR5-F1
#
_entry.id   AF-A0A1S9IHR5-F1
#
_cell.length_a   1.000
_cell.length_b   1.000
_cell.length_c   1.000
_cell.angle_alpha   90.00
_cell.angle_beta   90.00
_cell.angle_gamma   90.00
#
_symmetry.space_group_name_H-M   'P 1'
#
loop_
_entity.id
_entity.type
_entity.pdbx_description
1 polymer ?
#
loop_
_entity_poly.entity_id
_entity_poly.type
_entity_poly.pdbx_seq_one_letter_code
_entity_poly.pdbx_strand_id
1 'polypeptide(L)'
;MTNIKLNIKDFRILRDIEDLYGFYNKVINIKNIFKFKNEVTIDVVDSLEELSDIVGISVPDWVIGISLPDSILILDHEKWKQSNNEKVENLILHEFIHVILNSKAQSILPIWLNEGLAVYFSGQYENYKDKKPNINKNFNFYNMDYSDGRLYHISIYIIMKLIEKYSIKRIVNETLKTKNFEQSKIFSNKNLLELL
;
A
#
# COMPACT_ATOMS: atom_id res chain seq x y z
N MET A 1 -25.86 2.80 -10.04
CA MET A 1 -24.91 2.10 -9.15
C MET A 1 -23.57 2.02 -9.86
N THR A 2 -22.53 2.67 -9.34
CA THR A 2 -21.15 2.47 -9.80
C THR A 2 -20.78 1.03 -9.51
N ASN A 3 -20.61 0.21 -10.57
CA ASN A 3 -20.13 -1.16 -10.40
C ASN A 3 -18.72 -1.09 -9.81
N ILE A 4 -18.56 -1.48 -8.54
CA ILE A 4 -17.32 -1.30 -7.77
C ILE A 4 -16.18 -2.11 -8.40
N LYS A 5 -16.48 -3.10 -9.27
CA LYS A 5 -15.48 -3.97 -9.94
C LYS A 5 -14.43 -4.42 -8.93
N LEU A 6 -14.92 -5.02 -7.85
CA LEU A 6 -14.15 -5.68 -6.82
C LEU A 6 -14.82 -7.03 -6.63
N ASN A 7 -14.11 -8.10 -6.93
CA ASN A 7 -14.66 -9.45 -6.92
C ASN A 7 -14.11 -10.21 -5.71
N ILE A 8 -14.95 -10.46 -4.70
CA ILE A 8 -14.58 -11.21 -3.50
C ILE A 8 -14.97 -12.67 -3.76
N LYS A 9 -13.98 -13.55 -3.93
CA LYS A 9 -14.20 -14.97 -4.24
C LYS A 9 -14.55 -15.80 -3.01
N ASP A 10 -13.98 -15.46 -1.87
CA ASP A 10 -14.12 -16.22 -0.64
C ASP A 10 -14.92 -15.43 0.42
N PHE A 11 -15.98 -16.04 0.93
CA PHE A 11 -16.87 -15.45 1.94
C PHE A 11 -16.18 -15.20 3.29
N ARG A 12 -15.04 -15.85 3.58
CA ARG A 12 -14.24 -15.58 4.79
C ARG A 12 -13.81 -14.12 4.87
N ILE A 13 -13.52 -13.48 3.74
CA ILE A 13 -13.23 -12.04 3.68
C ILE A 13 -14.39 -11.23 4.23
N LEU A 14 -15.62 -11.55 3.83
CA LEU A 14 -16.82 -10.82 4.27
C LEU A 14 -17.14 -11.04 5.75
N ARG A 15 -16.79 -12.23 6.30
CA ARG A 15 -16.91 -12.53 7.73
C ARG A 15 -16.00 -11.61 8.56
N ASP A 16 -14.80 -11.32 8.07
CA ASP A 16 -13.74 -10.67 8.85
C ASP A 16 -13.64 -9.15 8.65
N ILE A 17 -14.38 -8.58 7.69
CA ILE A 17 -14.50 -7.13 7.54
C ILE A 17 -15.44 -6.57 8.61
N GLU A 18 -14.93 -5.69 9.46
CA GLU A 18 -15.70 -5.09 10.56
C GLU A 18 -16.69 -4.00 10.07
N ASP A 19 -16.27 -3.16 9.12
CA ASP A 19 -17.09 -2.08 8.54
C ASP A 19 -17.13 -2.20 7.02
N LEU A 20 -18.06 -3.02 6.53
CA LEU A 20 -18.22 -3.28 5.10
C LEU A 20 -18.57 -2.01 4.31
N TYR A 21 -19.41 -1.14 4.87
CA TYR A 21 -19.82 0.10 4.20
C TYR A 21 -18.66 1.09 4.09
N GLY A 22 -17.92 1.30 5.18
CA GLY A 22 -16.72 2.13 5.20
C GLY A 22 -15.64 1.59 4.26
N PHE A 23 -15.42 0.27 4.26
CA PHE A 23 -14.51 -0.39 3.32
C PHE A 23 -14.87 -0.08 1.86
N TYR A 24 -16.13 -0.31 1.45
CA TYR A 24 -16.54 -0.03 0.08
C TYR A 24 -16.42 1.46 -0.30
N ASN A 25 -16.73 2.38 0.63
CA ASN A 25 -16.54 3.81 0.39
C ASN A 25 -15.07 4.17 0.19
N LYS A 26 -14.15 3.59 0.99
CA LYS A 26 -12.71 3.75 0.79
C LYS A 26 -12.28 3.23 -0.58
N VAL A 27 -12.72 2.03 -0.98
CA VAL A 27 -12.43 1.47 -2.32
C VAL A 27 -12.90 2.41 -3.43
N ILE A 28 -14.14 2.91 -3.37
CA ILE A 28 -14.68 3.85 -4.37
C ILE A 28 -13.85 5.14 -4.40
N ASN A 29 -13.52 5.70 -3.24
CA ASN A 29 -12.72 6.92 -3.15
C ASN A 29 -11.33 6.73 -3.77
N ILE A 30 -10.64 5.64 -3.43
CA ILE A 30 -9.35 5.27 -4.02
C ILE A 30 -9.47 5.15 -5.54
N LYS A 31 -10.44 4.37 -6.05
CA LYS A 31 -10.65 4.21 -7.50
C LYS A 31 -10.87 5.56 -8.20
N ASN A 32 -11.59 6.48 -7.56
CA ASN A 32 -11.82 7.83 -8.09
C ASN A 32 -10.54 8.68 -8.11
N ILE A 33 -9.76 8.69 -7.02
CA ILE A 33 -8.50 9.44 -6.91
C ILE A 33 -7.49 8.94 -7.96
N PHE A 34 -7.32 7.63 -8.07
CA PHE A 34 -6.40 7.01 -9.00
C PHE A 34 -6.95 6.89 -10.42
N LYS A 35 -8.24 7.20 -10.65
CA LYS A 35 -8.95 6.95 -11.91
C LYS A 35 -8.79 5.50 -12.38
N PHE A 36 -8.92 4.54 -11.46
CA PHE A 36 -8.71 3.12 -11.70
C PHE A 36 -10.05 2.42 -11.96
N LYS A 37 -10.16 1.76 -13.12
CA LYS A 37 -11.42 1.17 -13.62
C LYS A 37 -11.37 -0.35 -13.76
N ASN A 38 -10.22 -0.96 -13.50
CA ASN A 38 -10.06 -2.40 -13.62
C ASN A 38 -10.77 -3.08 -12.46
N GLU A 39 -11.11 -4.34 -12.69
CA GLU A 39 -11.53 -5.24 -11.63
C GLU A 39 -10.32 -5.73 -10.86
N VAL A 40 -10.50 -5.94 -9.56
CA VAL A 40 -9.52 -6.62 -8.72
C VAL A 40 -10.23 -7.75 -8.01
N THR A 41 -9.65 -8.93 -8.10
CA THR A 41 -10.14 -10.12 -7.41
C THR A 41 -9.48 -10.23 -6.04
N ILE A 42 -10.24 -10.54 -5.00
CA ILE A 42 -9.71 -10.84 -3.67
C ILE A 42 -10.04 -12.29 -3.34
N ASP A 43 -9.03 -13.04 -2.93
CA ASP A 43 -9.15 -14.45 -2.55
C ASP A 43 -8.37 -14.75 -1.27
N VAL A 44 -8.69 -15.88 -0.64
CA VAL A 44 -8.04 -16.35 0.59
C VAL A 44 -7.24 -17.62 0.33
N VAL A 45 -6.04 -17.69 0.89
CA VAL A 45 -5.20 -18.89 0.91
C VAL A 45 -5.11 -19.43 2.34
N ASP A 46 -4.98 -20.75 2.47
CA ASP A 46 -5.02 -21.46 3.75
C ASP A 46 -3.64 -21.56 4.41
N SER A 47 -2.56 -21.31 3.66
CA SER A 47 -1.18 -21.42 4.15
C SER A 47 -0.17 -20.58 3.37
N LEU A 48 0.98 -20.31 4.00
CA LEU A 48 2.13 -19.70 3.33
C LEU A 48 2.75 -20.64 2.27
N GLU A 49 2.59 -21.95 2.43
CA GLU A 49 3.02 -22.95 1.45
C GLU A 49 2.21 -22.80 0.15
N GLU A 50 0.88 -22.77 0.25
CA GLU A 50 -0.01 -22.50 -0.88
C GLU A 50 0.31 -21.16 -1.54
N LEU A 51 0.56 -20.13 -0.75
CA LEU A 51 0.96 -18.82 -1.28
C LEU A 51 2.28 -18.89 -2.05
N SER A 52 3.26 -19.63 -1.51
CA SER A 52 4.56 -19.82 -2.15
C SER A 52 4.43 -20.62 -3.46
N ASP A 53 3.56 -21.62 -3.50
CA ASP A 53 3.26 -22.41 -4.70
C ASP A 53 2.62 -21.55 -5.79
N ILE A 54 1.69 -20.66 -5.43
CA ILE A 54 1.03 -19.75 -6.37
C ILE A 54 2.02 -18.74 -6.95
N VAL A 55 2.90 -18.16 -6.12
CA VAL A 55 3.85 -17.12 -6.55
C VAL A 55 5.10 -17.73 -7.20
N GLY A 56 5.38 -19.02 -6.96
CA GLY A 56 6.53 -19.76 -7.49
C GLY A 56 7.85 -19.46 -6.79
N ILE A 57 7.81 -18.82 -5.61
CA ILE A 57 8.97 -18.52 -4.75
C ILE A 57 8.59 -18.67 -3.29
N SER A 58 9.58 -18.90 -2.42
CA SER A 58 9.37 -18.88 -0.98
C SER A 58 8.94 -17.48 -0.54
N VAL A 59 7.80 -17.41 0.16
CA VAL A 59 7.29 -16.17 0.74
C VAL A 59 7.80 -16.05 2.19
N PRO A 60 8.21 -14.85 2.67
CA PRO A 60 8.62 -14.67 4.06
C PRO A 60 7.50 -14.95 5.08
N ASP A 61 7.87 -15.47 6.25
CA ASP A 61 6.91 -15.87 7.31
C ASP A 61 6.04 -14.73 7.86
N TRP A 62 6.46 -13.48 7.69
CA TRP A 62 5.72 -12.30 8.14
C TRP A 62 4.65 -11.82 7.16
N VAL A 63 4.61 -12.37 5.94
CA VAL A 63 3.63 -11.98 4.92
C VAL A 63 2.26 -12.55 5.27
N ILE A 64 1.25 -11.68 5.28
CA ILE A 64 -0.15 -12.06 5.52
C ILE A 64 -1.06 -11.75 4.33
N GLY A 65 -0.52 -11.11 3.29
CA GLY A 65 -1.20 -10.84 2.03
C GLY A 65 -0.21 -10.41 0.95
N ILE A 66 -0.61 -10.56 -0.31
CA ILE A 66 0.18 -10.16 -1.47
C ILE A 66 -0.73 -9.65 -2.58
N SER A 67 -0.21 -8.69 -3.32
CA SER A 67 -0.80 -8.16 -4.55
C SER A 67 -0.15 -8.79 -5.78
N LEU A 68 -1.00 -9.31 -6.66
CA LEU A 68 -0.68 -9.76 -8.01
C LEU A 68 -1.22 -8.72 -9.03
N PRO A 69 -0.92 -8.81 -10.34
CA PRO A 69 -1.30 -7.78 -11.30
C PRO A 69 -2.79 -7.37 -11.32
N ASP A 70 -3.70 -8.30 -11.03
CA ASP A 70 -5.16 -8.08 -11.03
C ASP A 70 -5.87 -8.76 -9.84
N SER A 71 -5.13 -9.27 -8.86
CA SER A 71 -5.69 -9.94 -7.70
C SER A 71 -4.94 -9.67 -6.41
N ILE A 72 -5.60 -9.92 -5.29
CA ILE A 72 -5.06 -9.88 -3.94
C ILE A 72 -5.30 -11.24 -3.34
N LEU A 73 -4.25 -11.84 -2.80
CA LEU A 73 -4.34 -13.07 -2.01
C LEU A 73 -4.05 -12.71 -0.57
N ILE A 74 -4.95 -13.07 0.35
CA ILE A 74 -4.74 -12.90 1.79
C ILE A 74 -4.63 -14.26 2.46
N LEU A 75 -3.73 -14.39 3.43
CA LEU A 75 -3.71 -15.55 4.30
C LEU A 75 -4.97 -15.54 5.17
N ASP A 76 -5.60 -16.70 5.38
CA ASP A 76 -6.78 -16.83 6.25
C ASP A 76 -6.53 -16.12 7.59
N HIS A 77 -7.43 -15.19 7.94
CA HIS A 77 -7.36 -14.37 9.14
C HIS A 77 -7.19 -15.21 10.42
N GLU A 78 -7.77 -16.41 10.47
CA GLU A 78 -7.61 -17.33 11.60
C GLU A 78 -6.15 -17.70 11.87
N LYS A 79 -5.27 -17.62 10.85
CA LYS A 79 -3.84 -17.97 10.96
C LYS A 79 -3.00 -16.86 11.59
N TRP A 80 -3.43 -15.61 11.50
CA TRP A 80 -2.60 -14.46 11.92
C TRP A 80 -3.25 -13.52 12.92
N LYS A 81 -4.57 -13.61 13.16
CA LYS A 81 -5.30 -12.73 14.09
C LYS A 81 -4.80 -12.73 15.54
N GLN A 82 -4.09 -13.77 15.96
CA GLN A 82 -3.52 -13.87 17.31
C GLN A 82 -2.15 -13.20 17.43
N SER A 83 -1.40 -13.13 16.33
CA SER A 83 -0.04 -12.58 16.28
C SER A 83 0.02 -11.17 15.68
N ASN A 84 -1.05 -10.74 15.01
CA ASN A 84 -1.14 -9.45 14.35
C ASN A 84 -2.54 -8.86 14.54
N ASN A 85 -2.60 -7.60 15.01
CA ASN A 85 -3.84 -6.87 15.29
C ASN A 85 -4.32 -6.01 14.09
N GLU A 86 -3.75 -6.23 12.91
CA GLU A 86 -4.20 -5.55 11.70
C GLU A 86 -5.64 -5.94 11.33
N LYS A 87 -6.40 -5.02 10.75
CA LYS A 87 -7.73 -5.32 10.26
C LYS A 87 -7.69 -5.86 8.84
N VAL A 88 -8.54 -6.85 8.54
CA VAL A 88 -8.63 -7.43 7.19
C VAL A 88 -8.95 -6.36 6.15
N GLU A 89 -9.83 -5.40 6.44
CA GLU A 89 -10.13 -4.31 5.50
C GLU A 89 -8.90 -3.43 5.19
N ASN A 90 -8.05 -3.15 6.18
CA ASN A 90 -6.87 -2.32 5.99
C ASN A 90 -5.81 -3.06 5.18
N LEU A 91 -5.60 -4.35 5.47
CA LEU A 91 -4.70 -5.22 4.70
C LEU A 91 -5.13 -5.29 3.23
N ILE A 92 -6.42 -5.53 2.97
CA ILE A 92 -6.95 -5.56 1.61
C ILE A 92 -6.75 -4.20 0.91
N LEU A 93 -7.01 -3.08 1.60
CA LEU A 93 -6.81 -1.76 1.02
C LEU A 93 -5.32 -1.46 0.73
N HIS A 94 -4.41 -1.97 1.56
CA HIS A 94 -2.97 -1.86 1.36
C HIS A 94 -2.56 -2.55 0.05
N GLU A 95 -2.90 -3.84 -0.08
CA GLU A 95 -2.61 -4.61 -1.29
C GLU A 95 -3.32 -4.04 -2.52
N PHE A 96 -4.54 -3.53 -2.37
CA PHE A 96 -5.27 -2.90 -3.45
C PHE A 96 -4.54 -1.68 -4.03
N ILE A 97 -3.83 -0.91 -3.19
CA ILE A 97 -3.02 0.21 -3.66
C ILE A 97 -1.84 -0.29 -4.48
N HIS A 98 -1.16 -1.37 -4.08
CA HIS A 98 -0.09 -1.96 -4.87
C HIS A 98 -0.57 -2.45 -6.23
N VAL A 99 -1.73 -3.11 -6.31
CA VAL A 99 -2.36 -3.50 -7.60
C VAL A 99 -2.54 -2.27 -8.50
N ILE A 100 -3.08 -1.17 -7.96
CA ILE A 100 -3.29 0.07 -8.71
C ILE A 100 -1.96 0.67 -9.17
N LEU A 101 -0.97 0.78 -8.28
CA LEU A 101 0.31 1.40 -8.58
C LEU A 101 1.06 0.60 -9.65
N ASN A 102 1.11 -0.73 -9.53
CA ASN A 102 1.72 -1.63 -10.51
C ASN A 102 1.03 -1.54 -11.88
N SER A 103 -0.29 -1.39 -11.91
CA SER A 103 -1.04 -1.27 -13.16
C SER A 103 -0.91 0.10 -13.83
N LYS A 104 -0.73 1.18 -13.06
CA LYS A 104 -0.88 2.56 -13.56
C LYS A 104 0.40 3.37 -13.65
N ALA A 105 1.44 3.03 -12.90
CA ALA A 105 2.68 3.80 -12.90
C ALA A 105 3.47 3.57 -14.20
N GLN A 106 4.17 4.61 -14.66
CA GLN A 106 5.01 4.52 -15.86
C GLN A 106 6.39 3.93 -15.61
N SER A 107 6.77 3.71 -14.35
CA SER A 107 8.05 3.15 -13.93
C SER A 107 7.91 2.45 -12.58
N ILE A 108 8.92 1.67 -12.20
CA ILE A 108 8.99 1.04 -10.88
C ILE A 108 9.08 2.14 -9.81
N LEU A 109 8.20 2.06 -8.82
CA LEU A 109 8.20 3.01 -7.71
C LEU A 109 9.36 2.73 -6.75
N PRO A 110 9.98 3.76 -6.17
CA PRO A 110 10.81 3.61 -4.99
C PRO A 110 9.99 2.97 -3.86
N ILE A 111 10.60 2.06 -3.10
CA ILE A 111 9.91 1.29 -2.05
C ILE A 111 9.18 2.23 -1.08
N TRP A 112 9.83 3.31 -0.64
CA TRP A 112 9.22 4.27 0.29
C TRP A 112 7.91 4.90 -0.25
N LEU A 113 7.83 5.13 -1.56
CA LEU A 113 6.66 5.75 -2.19
C LEU A 113 5.54 4.72 -2.35
N ASN A 114 5.90 3.49 -2.71
CA ASN A 114 4.96 2.38 -2.86
C ASN A 114 4.31 2.05 -1.49
N GLU A 115 5.12 1.72 -0.49
CA GLU A 115 4.66 1.41 0.86
C GLU A 115 3.97 2.60 1.53
N GLY A 116 4.52 3.80 1.37
CA GLY A 116 3.98 5.00 2.00
C GLY A 116 2.58 5.35 1.49
N LEU A 117 2.30 5.20 0.19
CA LEU A 117 0.96 5.39 -0.35
C LEU A 117 0.01 4.27 0.08
N ALA A 118 0.47 3.02 0.11
CA ALA A 118 -0.34 1.89 0.58
C ALA A 118 -0.78 2.09 2.04
N VAL A 119 0.16 2.42 2.93
CA VAL A 119 -0.11 2.76 4.34
C VAL A 119 -1.04 3.97 4.47
N TYR A 120 -0.84 5.03 3.66
CA TYR A 120 -1.69 6.22 3.72
C TYR A 120 -3.15 5.92 3.33
N PHE A 121 -3.37 5.17 2.26
CA PHE A 121 -4.74 4.93 1.77
C PHE A 121 -5.46 3.80 2.53
N SER A 122 -4.73 2.83 3.08
CA SER A 122 -5.30 1.79 3.93
C SER A 122 -5.74 2.34 5.29
N GLY A 123 -5.05 3.37 5.80
CA GLY A 123 -5.28 3.92 7.14
C GLY A 123 -4.38 3.31 8.22
N GLN A 124 -3.34 2.55 7.83
CA GLN A 124 -2.40 1.90 8.75
C GLN A 124 -1.41 2.87 9.43
N TYR A 125 -1.65 4.18 9.32
CA TYR A 125 -0.72 5.21 9.76
C TYR A 125 -0.99 5.81 11.13
N GLU A 126 -2.09 5.44 11.79
CA GLU A 126 -2.49 6.08 13.05
C GLU A 126 -1.40 5.99 14.12
N ASN A 127 -0.63 4.89 14.16
CA ASN A 127 0.48 4.72 15.11
C ASN A 127 1.71 5.62 14.82
N TYR A 128 1.78 6.23 13.64
CA TYR A 128 2.90 7.04 13.15
C TYR A 128 2.59 8.53 13.04
N LYS A 129 1.31 8.92 12.97
CA LYS A 129 0.81 10.25 12.60
C LYS A 129 1.50 11.42 13.31
N ASP A 130 1.88 11.22 14.57
CA ASP A 130 2.48 12.27 15.43
C ASP A 130 3.95 12.01 15.79
N LYS A 131 4.60 11.02 15.16
CA LYS A 131 5.98 10.64 15.48
C LYS A 131 6.90 11.02 14.34
N LYS A 132 7.89 11.88 14.62
CA LYS A 132 8.96 12.17 13.66
C LYS A 132 10.00 11.03 13.70
N PRO A 133 10.26 10.33 12.58
CA PRO A 133 11.34 9.36 12.50
C PRO A 133 12.71 10.05 12.59
N ASN A 134 13.72 9.34 13.10
CA ASN A 134 15.08 9.85 13.16
C ASN A 134 15.73 9.77 11.75
N ILE A 135 15.70 10.89 11.03
CA ILE A 135 16.29 11.04 9.69
C ILE A 135 17.35 12.14 9.75
N ASN A 136 18.56 11.83 9.27
CA ASN A 136 19.67 12.78 9.21
C ASN A 136 19.85 13.35 7.79
N LYS A 137 20.67 14.41 7.67
CA LYS A 137 20.93 15.10 6.39
C LYS A 137 21.57 14.24 5.29
N ASN A 138 22.18 13.11 5.64
CA ASN A 138 22.82 12.19 4.71
C ASN A 138 21.89 11.01 4.34
N PHE A 139 20.64 11.01 4.81
CA PHE A 139 19.70 9.95 4.51
C PHE A 139 19.37 9.93 3.02
N ASN A 140 19.31 8.71 2.46
CA ASN A 140 18.90 8.49 1.08
C ASN A 140 17.65 7.61 1.07
N PHE A 141 16.51 8.20 0.68
CA PHE A 141 15.23 7.49 0.58
C PHE A 141 15.26 6.36 -0.47
N TYR A 142 16.18 6.41 -1.43
CA TYR A 142 16.33 5.40 -2.48
C TYR A 142 17.19 4.20 -2.06
N ASN A 143 17.84 4.26 -0.90
CA ASN A 143 18.61 3.15 -0.33
C ASN A 143 17.78 2.31 0.67
N MET A 144 16.49 2.62 0.83
CA MET A 144 15.62 1.89 1.74
C MET A 144 15.16 0.57 1.13
N ASP A 145 15.07 -0.47 1.96
CA ASP A 145 14.52 -1.77 1.61
C ASP A 145 13.71 -2.35 2.78
N TYR A 146 13.12 -3.53 2.58
CA TYR A 146 12.29 -4.22 3.58
C TYR A 146 13.05 -4.70 4.83
N SER A 147 14.38 -4.66 4.85
CA SER A 147 15.18 -4.97 6.03
C SER A 147 15.27 -3.79 7.01
N ASP A 148 14.98 -2.56 6.56
CA ASP A 148 14.91 -1.40 7.46
C ASP A 148 13.58 -1.41 8.22
N GLY A 149 13.61 -1.78 9.50
CA GLY A 149 12.42 -1.77 10.37
C GLY A 149 11.75 -0.40 10.52
N ARG A 150 12.35 0.68 10.02
CA ARG A 150 11.77 2.03 10.00
C ARG A 150 11.09 2.36 8.67
N LEU A 151 11.14 1.46 7.68
CA LEU A 151 10.65 1.68 6.31
C LEU A 151 9.25 2.30 6.32
N TYR A 152 8.28 1.63 6.94
CA TYR A 152 6.89 2.09 6.99
C TYR A 152 6.75 3.46 7.66
N HIS A 153 7.43 3.67 8.80
CA HIS A 153 7.37 4.92 9.54
C HIS A 153 7.94 6.10 8.74
N ILE A 154 9.11 5.92 8.12
CA ILE A 154 9.74 6.95 7.28
C ILE A 154 8.88 7.24 6.05
N SER A 155 8.40 6.20 5.39
CA SER A 155 7.59 6.27 4.18
C SER A 155 6.30 7.06 4.41
N ILE A 156 5.55 6.73 5.46
CA ILE A 156 4.32 7.45 5.74
C ILE A 156 4.56 8.90 6.18
N TYR A 157 5.61 9.13 6.99
CA TYR A 157 5.96 10.47 7.44
C TYR A 157 6.23 11.40 6.26
N ILE A 158 7.03 10.94 5.29
CA ILE A 158 7.36 11.75 4.11
C ILE A 158 6.16 11.92 3.18
N ILE A 159 5.30 10.90 3.04
CA ILE A 159 4.05 11.00 2.27
C ILE A 159 3.11 12.04 2.88
N MET A 160 2.95 12.06 4.20
CA MET A 160 2.14 13.07 4.87
C MET A 160 2.69 14.48 4.63
N LYS A 161 4.00 14.69 4.69
CA LYS A 161 4.64 15.98 4.39
C LYS A 161 4.45 16.42 2.93
N LEU A 162 4.57 15.47 2.00
CA LEU A 162 4.29 15.70 0.58
C LEU A 162 2.83 16.09 0.36
N ILE A 163 1.89 15.42 1.00
CA ILE A 163 0.45 15.71 0.92
C ILE A 163 0.15 17.09 1.53
N GLU A 164 0.74 17.42 2.68
CA GLU A 164 0.62 18.73 3.33
C GLU A 164 1.05 19.86 2.37
N LYS A 165 2.18 19.67 1.67
CA LYS A 165 2.74 20.68 0.75
C LYS A 165 2.03 20.75 -0.61
N TYR A 166 1.58 19.62 -1.15
CA TYR A 166 1.18 19.53 -2.57
C TYR A 166 -0.26 19.04 -2.81
N SER A 167 -0.96 18.54 -1.79
CA SER A 167 -2.22 17.78 -1.85
C SER A 167 -2.10 16.35 -2.39
N ILE A 168 -2.99 15.48 -1.90
CA ILE A 168 -3.04 14.07 -2.30
C ILE A 168 -3.24 13.87 -3.81
N LYS A 169 -4.09 14.68 -4.45
CA LYS A 169 -4.36 14.58 -5.90
C LYS A 169 -3.10 14.85 -6.73
N ARG A 170 -2.26 15.80 -6.29
CA ARG A 170 -1.00 16.11 -6.97
C ARG A 170 0.01 15.00 -6.77
N ILE A 171 0.18 14.50 -5.54
CA ILE A 171 1.09 13.38 -5.26
C ILE A 171 0.73 12.16 -6.11
N VAL A 172 -0.53 11.74 -6.12
CA VAL A 172 -0.97 10.61 -6.96
C VAL A 172 -0.71 10.87 -8.44
N ASN A 173 -1.07 12.04 -8.97
CA ASN A 173 -0.84 12.34 -10.39
C ASN A 173 0.66 12.30 -10.77
N GLU A 174 1.53 12.82 -9.91
CA GLU A 174 2.96 12.86 -10.14
C GLU A 174 3.60 11.48 -9.98
N THR A 175 3.16 10.69 -8.99
CA THR A 175 3.58 9.28 -8.83
C THR A 175 3.32 8.49 -10.11
N LEU A 176 2.12 8.61 -10.69
CA LEU A 176 1.74 7.82 -11.87
C LEU A 176 2.48 8.26 -13.15
N LYS A 177 2.89 9.52 -13.25
CA LYS A 177 3.52 10.10 -14.45
C LYS A 177 5.05 10.12 -14.41
N THR A 178 5.64 10.01 -13.23
CA THR A 178 7.10 10.10 -13.08
C THR A 178 7.77 8.84 -13.64
N LYS A 179 8.77 9.06 -14.49
CA LYS A 179 9.62 8.00 -15.05
C LYS A 179 10.97 7.86 -14.35
N ASN A 180 11.45 8.95 -13.75
CA ASN A 180 12.68 9.00 -12.98
C ASN A 180 12.43 9.79 -11.70
N PHE A 181 12.28 9.07 -10.59
CA PHE A 181 11.92 9.64 -9.30
C PHE A 181 13.06 10.46 -8.70
N GLU A 182 14.31 9.98 -8.81
CA GLU A 182 15.50 10.64 -8.28
C GLU A 182 15.74 12.03 -8.90
N GLN A 183 15.38 12.19 -10.18
CA GLN A 183 15.51 13.47 -10.90
C GLN A 183 14.23 14.31 -10.85
N SER A 184 13.16 13.84 -10.20
CA SER A 184 11.88 14.55 -10.21
C SER A 184 11.88 15.76 -9.29
N LYS A 185 11.11 16.79 -9.67
CA LYS A 185 10.95 18.03 -8.89
C LYS A 185 10.23 17.85 -7.56
N ILE A 186 9.63 16.69 -7.30
CA ILE A 186 8.89 16.42 -6.07
C ILE A 186 9.58 15.33 -5.26
N PHE A 187 9.97 14.23 -5.91
CA PHE A 187 10.44 13.02 -5.24
C PHE A 187 11.97 12.89 -5.19
N SER A 188 12.74 13.83 -5.76
CA SER A 188 14.21 13.76 -5.63
C SER A 188 14.65 13.73 -4.16
N ASN A 189 15.73 13.01 -3.86
CA ASN A 189 16.20 12.86 -2.48
C ASN A 189 16.41 14.21 -1.79
N LYS A 190 16.96 15.20 -2.52
CA LYS A 190 17.13 16.57 -2.05
C LYS A 190 15.81 17.19 -1.60
N ASN A 191 14.77 17.11 -2.45
CA ASN A 191 13.48 17.71 -2.13
C ASN A 191 12.78 17.00 -0.98
N LEU A 192 12.97 15.68 -0.84
CA LEU A 192 12.44 14.92 0.31
C LEU A 192 13.13 15.35 1.62
N LEU A 193 14.45 15.55 1.61
CA LEU A 193 15.18 16.05 2.78
C LEU A 193 14.76 17.47 3.17
N GLU A 194 14.40 18.33 2.22
CA GLU A 194 13.88 19.69 2.47
C GLU A 194 12.51 19.71 3.17
N LEU A 195 11.82 18.57 3.28
CA LEU A 195 10.54 18.43 3.97
C LEU A 195 10.67 18.05 5.45
N LEU A 196 11.87 17.71 5.90
CA LEU A 196 12.18 17.25 7.26
C LEU A 196 12.44 18.41 8.23
#